data_AF-A0A520JNY4-F1
#
_entry.id   AF-A0A520JNY4-F1
#
_cell.length_a   1.000
_cell.length_b   1.000
_cell.length_c   1.000
_cell.angle_alpha   90.00
_cell.angle_beta   90.00
_cell.angle_gamma   90.00
#
_symmetry.space_group_name_H-M   'P 1'
#
loop_
_entity.id
_entity.type
_entity.pdbx_description
1 polymer ?
#
loop_
_entity_poly.entity_id
_entity_poly.type
_entity_poly.pdbx_seq_one_letter_code
_entity_poly.pdbx_strand_id
1 'polypeptide(L)'
;MANDTPLDRFKAVLAGTARAISEEPEVELGFTADAPVQSGKHIKVPMPPRTLPAEQVAEARGFSDGFALRLRHHDDALHSRHAPAEAVARSVFDAVESARVEALGSRGYAGITDNLAHALDVRMRSDPITRARTR
;
A
#
# COMPACT_ATOMS: atom_id res chain seq x y z
N MET A 1 7.12 -21.11 -25.00
CA MET A 1 6.69 -20.01 -24.11
C MET A 1 6.41 -20.67 -22.77
N ALA A 2 7.10 -20.30 -21.70
CA ALA A 2 6.88 -20.93 -20.40
C ALA A 2 5.42 -20.70 -19.97
N ASN A 3 4.73 -21.72 -19.47
CA ASN A 3 3.39 -21.56 -18.94
C ASN A 3 3.50 -20.84 -17.59
N ASP A 4 3.22 -19.54 -17.56
CA ASP A 4 3.26 -18.73 -16.34
C ASP A 4 2.33 -19.32 -15.27
N THR A 5 2.84 -19.46 -14.05
CA THR A 5 2.01 -19.93 -12.94
C THR A 5 0.95 -18.88 -12.58
N PRO A 6 -0.15 -19.25 -11.90
CA PRO A 6 -1.11 -18.27 -11.39
C PRO A 6 -0.45 -17.16 -10.56
N LEU A 7 0.56 -17.51 -9.76
CA LEU A 7 1.32 -16.55 -8.96
C LEU A 7 2.14 -15.60 -9.85
N ASP A 8 2.80 -16.10 -10.90
CA ASP A 8 3.59 -15.24 -11.80
C ASP A 8 2.68 -14.24 -12.54
N ARG A 9 1.52 -14.70 -13.00
CA ARG A 9 0.49 -13.84 -13.59
C ARG A 9 -0.03 -12.79 -12.61
N PHE A 10 -0.29 -13.18 -11.36
CA PHE A 10 -0.71 -12.23 -10.33
C PHE A 10 0.35 -11.15 -10.11
N LYS A 11 1.61 -11.53 -9.96
CA LYS A 11 2.73 -10.58 -9.76
C LYS A 11 2.86 -9.61 -10.93
N ALA A 12 2.78 -10.12 -12.16
CA ALA A 12 2.88 -9.32 -13.37
C ALA A 12 1.73 -8.31 -13.49
N VAL A 13 0.48 -8.77 -13.24
CA VAL A 13 -0.70 -7.89 -13.26
C VAL A 13 -0.61 -6.84 -12.17
N LEU A 14 -0.24 -7.22 -10.94
CA LEU A 14 -0.15 -6.28 -9.83
C LEU A 14 0.90 -5.20 -10.10
N ALA A 15 2.06 -5.56 -10.65
CA ALA A 15 3.09 -4.61 -11.04
C ALA A 15 2.64 -3.68 -12.18
N GLY A 16 1.84 -4.18 -13.12
CA GLY A 16 1.22 -3.36 -14.17
C GLY A 16 0.17 -2.39 -13.62
N THR A 17 -0.68 -2.86 -12.70
CA THR A 17 -1.68 -2.04 -12.03
C THR A 17 -1.02 -0.94 -11.20
N ALA A 18 0.04 -1.25 -10.43
CA ALA A 18 0.76 -0.25 -9.66
C ALA A 18 1.26 0.90 -10.53
N ARG A 19 1.90 0.61 -11.67
CA ARG A 19 2.37 1.60 -12.66
C ARG A 19 1.23 2.44 -13.24
N ALA A 20 0.12 1.79 -13.58
CA ALA A 20 -1.04 2.46 -14.15
C ALA A 20 -1.73 3.40 -13.14
N ILE A 21 -1.88 2.96 -11.89
CA ILE A 21 -2.52 3.75 -10.82
C ILE A 21 -1.62 4.90 -10.37
N SER A 22 -0.31 4.70 -10.32
CA SER A 22 0.65 5.75 -9.92
C SER A 22 0.95 6.77 -11.03
N GLU A 23 0.58 6.48 -12.28
CA GLU A 23 1.02 7.22 -13.48
C GLU A 23 2.56 7.29 -13.60
N GLU A 24 3.26 6.28 -13.08
CA GLU A 24 4.73 6.22 -13.08
C GLU A 24 5.20 4.91 -13.71
N PRO A 25 5.71 4.94 -14.95
CA PRO A 25 6.07 3.72 -15.69
C PRO A 25 7.30 2.99 -15.12
N GLU A 26 8.14 3.67 -14.33
CA GLU A 26 9.34 3.10 -13.72
C GLU A 26 9.08 2.54 -12.31
N VAL A 27 7.82 2.38 -11.88
CA VAL A 27 7.55 1.70 -10.61
C VAL A 27 8.04 0.26 -10.66
N GLU A 28 8.85 -0.09 -9.67
CA GLU A 28 9.34 -1.44 -9.43
C GLU A 28 8.58 -2.06 -8.26
N LEU A 29 7.71 -3.02 -8.56
CA LEU A 29 6.98 -3.77 -7.54
C LEU A 29 7.70 -5.07 -7.20
N GLY A 30 8.26 -5.13 -6.00
CA GLY A 30 8.80 -6.33 -5.37
C GLY A 30 7.84 -6.95 -4.35
N PHE A 31 8.20 -8.15 -3.90
CA PHE A 31 7.46 -8.92 -2.91
C PHE A 31 8.38 -9.27 -1.74
N THR A 32 7.87 -9.22 -0.51
CA THR A 32 8.64 -9.47 0.70
C THR A 32 7.86 -10.33 1.70
N ALA A 33 8.58 -10.99 2.62
CA ALA A 33 8.00 -11.60 3.82
C ALA A 33 8.02 -10.65 5.03
N ASP A 34 8.75 -9.54 4.93
CA ASP A 34 8.84 -8.49 5.94
C ASP A 34 7.68 -7.47 5.83
N ALA A 35 7.72 -6.43 6.66
CA ALA A 35 6.77 -5.34 6.58
C ALA A 35 6.78 -4.68 5.18
N PRO A 36 5.59 -4.32 4.64
CA PRO A 36 5.49 -3.59 3.39
C PRO A 36 6.22 -2.26 3.47
N VAL A 37 6.93 -1.89 2.41
CA VAL A 37 7.74 -0.67 2.38
C VAL A 37 7.73 -0.03 1.00
N GLN A 38 7.82 1.28 0.98
CA GLN A 38 7.96 2.09 -0.22
C GLN A 38 9.16 3.03 -0.06
N SER A 39 9.99 3.11 -1.09
CA SER A 39 11.12 4.04 -1.18
C SER A 39 11.18 4.61 -2.59
N GLY A 40 10.72 5.85 -2.76
CA GLY A 40 10.51 6.42 -4.09
C GLY A 40 9.68 5.48 -4.96
N LYS A 41 10.17 5.16 -6.15
CA LYS A 41 9.49 4.30 -7.13
C LYS A 41 9.56 2.79 -6.81
N HIS A 42 10.27 2.40 -5.75
CA HIS A 42 10.43 0.99 -5.38
C HIS A 42 9.42 0.63 -4.30
N ILE A 43 8.51 -0.29 -4.62
CA ILE A 43 7.42 -0.73 -3.76
C ILE A 43 7.66 -2.20 -3.41
N LYS A 44 7.57 -2.57 -2.14
CA LYS A 44 7.58 -3.97 -1.69
C LYS A 44 6.32 -4.28 -0.91
N VAL A 45 5.57 -5.27 -1.37
CA VAL A 45 4.32 -5.74 -0.75
C VAL A 45 4.43 -7.17 -0.25
N PRO A 46 3.52 -7.66 0.62
CA PRO A 46 3.56 -9.03 1.09
C PRO A 46 3.49 -10.06 -0.04
N MET A 47 4.29 -11.12 0.06
CA MET A 47 4.25 -12.25 -0.86
C MET A 47 3.03 -13.14 -0.57
N PRO A 48 2.03 -13.25 -1.46
CA PRO A 48 0.95 -14.19 -1.27
C PRO A 48 1.43 -15.64 -1.50
N PRO A 49 0.83 -16.63 -0.82
CA PRO A 49 1.07 -18.04 -1.10
C PRO A 49 0.73 -18.42 -2.55
N ARG A 50 1.34 -19.51 -3.06
CA ARG A 50 1.09 -20.01 -4.44
C ARG A 50 -0.37 -20.37 -4.72
N THR A 51 -1.13 -20.70 -3.68
CA THR A 51 -2.57 -20.99 -3.73
C THR A 51 -3.43 -19.75 -3.91
N LEU A 52 -2.86 -18.54 -3.79
CA LEU A 52 -3.53 -17.24 -3.89
C LEU A 52 -4.84 -17.17 -3.08
N PRO A 53 -4.83 -17.42 -1.76
CA PRO A 53 -6.04 -17.30 -0.98
C PRO A 53 -6.50 -15.83 -0.94
N ALA A 54 -7.81 -15.62 -0.95
CA ALA A 54 -8.42 -14.32 -1.23
C ALA A 54 -7.94 -13.20 -0.29
N GLU A 55 -7.80 -13.49 1.00
CA GLU A 55 -7.35 -12.50 1.99
C GLU A 55 -5.90 -12.04 1.74
N GLN A 56 -4.99 -12.96 1.44
CA GLN A 56 -3.58 -12.62 1.20
C GLN A 56 -3.40 -11.90 -0.15
N VAL A 57 -4.25 -12.21 -1.12
CA VAL A 57 -4.34 -11.45 -2.38
C VAL A 57 -4.82 -10.03 -2.12
N ALA A 58 -5.89 -9.86 -1.33
CA ALA A 58 -6.43 -8.56 -0.98
C ALA A 58 -5.42 -7.72 -0.18
N GLU A 59 -4.67 -8.35 0.73
CA GLU A 59 -3.59 -7.70 1.48
C GLU A 59 -2.48 -7.17 0.55
N ALA A 60 -1.94 -8.02 -0.34
CA ALA A 60 -0.91 -7.60 -1.28
C ALA A 60 -1.39 -6.46 -2.20
N ARG A 61 -2.65 -6.54 -2.66
CA ARG A 61 -3.28 -5.47 -3.45
C ARG A 61 -3.47 -4.19 -2.66
N GLY A 62 -3.91 -4.27 -1.40
CA GLY A 62 -4.14 -3.10 -0.55
C GLY A 62 -2.88 -2.28 -0.32
N PHE A 63 -1.75 -2.93 -0.01
CA PHE A 63 -0.47 -2.23 0.09
C PHE A 63 -0.01 -1.68 -1.26
N SER A 64 -0.14 -2.45 -2.35
CA SER A 64 0.24 -2.00 -3.69
C SER A 64 -0.55 -0.76 -4.13
N ASP A 65 -1.87 -0.78 -3.97
CA ASP A 65 -2.74 0.33 -4.35
C ASP A 65 -2.46 1.56 -3.48
N GLY A 66 -2.31 1.40 -2.16
CA GLY A 66 -1.97 2.50 -1.26
C GLY A 66 -0.64 3.18 -1.60
N PHE A 67 0.40 2.40 -1.89
CA PHE A 67 1.70 2.93 -2.30
C PHE A 67 1.65 3.59 -3.69
N ALA A 68 0.90 3.02 -4.63
CA ALA A 68 0.72 3.62 -5.96
C ALA A 68 -0.04 4.96 -5.88
N LEU A 69 -1.11 5.03 -5.09
CA LEU A 69 -1.85 6.27 -4.86
C LEU A 69 -0.99 7.32 -4.16
N ARG A 70 -0.12 6.91 -3.23
CA ARG A 70 0.84 7.82 -2.59
C ARG A 70 1.79 8.43 -3.61
N LEU A 71 2.37 7.64 -4.52
CA LEU A 71 3.21 8.20 -5.60
C LEU A 71 2.49 9.24 -6.44
N ARG A 72 1.21 9.01 -6.74
CA ARG A 72 0.44 9.91 -7.59
C ARG A 72 0.01 11.21 -6.90
N HIS A 73 -0.35 11.12 -5.62
CA HIS A 73 -1.08 12.20 -4.94
C HIS A 73 -0.30 12.87 -3.80
N HIS A 74 0.88 12.37 -3.45
CA HIS A 74 1.72 12.91 -2.39
C HIS A 74 2.94 13.66 -2.93
N ASP A 75 3.23 14.81 -2.34
CA ASP A 75 4.47 15.55 -2.58
C ASP A 75 5.32 15.51 -1.30
N ASP A 76 6.38 14.70 -1.31
CA ASP A 76 7.26 14.49 -0.16
C ASP A 76 7.94 15.79 0.29
N ALA A 77 8.30 16.68 -0.64
CA ALA A 77 8.99 17.93 -0.34
C ALA A 77 8.04 18.92 0.32
N LEU A 78 6.83 19.06 -0.22
CA LEU A 78 5.78 19.91 0.36
C LEU A 78 5.36 19.41 1.73
N HIS A 79 5.17 18.11 1.90
CA HIS A 79 4.81 17.49 3.16
C HIS A 79 5.89 17.72 4.22
N SER A 80 7.15 17.46 3.87
CA SER A 80 8.28 17.65 4.78
C SER A 80 8.45 19.11 5.20
N ARG A 81 8.14 20.07 4.32
CA ARG A 81 8.21 21.50 4.63
C ARG A 81 7.17 21.94 5.66
N HIS A 82 5.99 21.33 5.68
CA HIS A 82 4.88 21.69 6.58
C HIS A 82 4.78 20.78 7.81
N ALA A 83 5.55 19.70 7.83
CA ALA A 83 5.54 18.72 8.88
C ALA A 83 5.92 19.35 10.25
N PRO A 84 5.12 19.10 11.30
CA PRO A 84 5.46 19.52 12.66
C PRO A 84 6.77 18.89 13.14
N ALA A 85 7.52 19.61 13.99
CA ALA A 85 8.74 19.09 14.62
C ALA A 85 8.45 18.18 15.81
N GLU A 86 7.34 18.40 16.52
CA GLU A 86 6.93 17.58 17.66
C GLU A 86 6.41 16.22 17.16
N ALA A 87 6.85 15.14 17.80
CA ALA A 87 6.69 13.77 17.29
C ALA A 87 5.22 13.32 17.21
N VAL A 88 4.40 13.65 18.21
CA VAL A 88 2.98 13.28 18.21
C VAL A 88 2.24 14.07 17.14
N ALA A 89 2.43 15.38 17.06
CA ALA A 89 1.87 16.23 16.02
C ALA A 89 2.30 15.77 14.62
N ARG A 90 3.56 15.36 14.45
CA ARG A 90 4.07 14.79 13.21
C ARG A 90 3.34 13.49 12.85
N SER A 91 3.14 12.59 13.80
CA SER A 91 2.44 11.33 13.56
C SER A 91 0.98 11.55 13.13
N VAL A 92 0.29 12.53 13.73
CA VAL A 92 -1.07 12.93 13.33
C VAL A 92 -1.06 13.53 11.92
N PHE A 93 -0.09 14.40 11.62
CA PHE A 93 0.06 15.03 10.31
C PHE A 93 0.30 13.99 9.20
N ASP A 94 1.19 13.02 9.44
CA ASP A 94 1.47 11.93 8.52
C ASP A 94 0.23 11.02 8.31
N ALA A 95 -0.51 10.71 9.38
CA ALA A 95 -1.71 9.89 9.30
C ALA A 95 -2.85 10.58 8.52
N VAL A 96 -3.07 11.88 8.75
CA VAL A 96 -4.06 12.67 8.00
C VAL A 96 -3.69 12.74 6.52
N GLU A 97 -2.41 12.87 6.21
CA GLU A 97 -1.95 12.88 4.82
C GLU A 97 -2.17 11.52 4.12
N SER A 98 -1.86 10.42 4.80
CA SER A 98 -2.22 9.08 4.29
C SER A 98 -3.71 8.97 3.99
N ALA A 99 -4.57 9.42 4.91
CA ALA A 99 -6.02 9.42 4.70
C ALA A 99 -6.45 10.30 3.52
N ARG A 100 -5.83 11.48 3.33
CA ARG A 100 -6.10 12.37 2.19
C ARG A 100 -5.76 11.70 0.85
N VAL A 101 -4.58 11.09 0.77
CA VAL A 101 -4.11 10.35 -0.41
C VAL A 101 -5.07 9.21 -0.76
N GLU A 102 -5.40 8.37 0.22
CA GLU A 102 -6.29 7.23 0.05
C GLU A 102 -7.71 7.67 -0.35
N ALA A 103 -8.24 8.71 0.29
CA ALA A 103 -9.59 9.22 0.01
C ALA A 103 -9.71 9.88 -1.36
N LEU A 104 -8.69 10.63 -1.81
CA LEU A 104 -8.70 11.24 -3.13
C LEU A 104 -8.45 10.21 -4.23
N GLY A 105 -7.49 9.31 -4.01
CA GLY A 105 -7.03 8.35 -4.98
C GLY A 105 -7.99 7.19 -5.24
N SER A 106 -8.84 6.84 -4.27
CA SER A 106 -9.84 5.78 -4.41
C SER A 106 -11.16 6.23 -5.05
N ARG A 107 -11.34 7.54 -5.35
CA ARG A 107 -12.58 8.07 -5.94
C ARG A 107 -12.88 7.40 -7.28
N GLY A 108 -14.03 6.74 -7.36
CA GLY A 108 -14.45 6.01 -8.56
C GLY A 108 -13.84 4.61 -8.70
N TYR A 109 -13.04 4.16 -7.72
CA TYR A 109 -12.42 2.84 -7.69
C TYR A 109 -12.91 2.04 -6.47
N ALA A 110 -14.11 1.48 -6.56
CA ALA A 110 -14.69 0.68 -5.46
C ALA A 110 -13.75 -0.46 -5.03
N GLY A 111 -13.16 -1.19 -5.98
CA GLY A 111 -12.23 -2.28 -5.66
C GLY A 111 -10.93 -1.81 -4.98
N ILE A 112 -10.45 -0.60 -5.25
CA ILE A 112 -9.31 -0.02 -4.52
C ILE A 112 -9.73 0.34 -3.10
N THR A 113 -10.95 0.86 -2.93
CA THR A 113 -11.50 1.17 -1.59
C THR A 113 -11.51 -0.07 -0.70
N ASP A 114 -11.98 -1.20 -1.23
CA ASP A 114 -11.99 -2.48 -0.51
C ASP A 114 -10.56 -2.96 -0.18
N ASN A 115 -9.62 -2.86 -1.13
CA ASN A 115 -8.23 -3.25 -0.90
C ASN A 115 -7.56 -2.37 0.18
N LEU A 116 -7.81 -1.06 0.16
CA LEU A 116 -7.30 -0.13 1.18
C LEU A 116 -7.87 -0.44 2.56
N ALA A 117 -9.15 -0.82 2.64
CA ALA A 117 -9.77 -1.26 3.89
C ALA A 117 -9.07 -2.51 4.45
N HIS A 118 -8.80 -3.51 3.61
CA HIS A 118 -8.03 -4.69 4.01
C HIS A 118 -6.62 -4.34 4.51
N ALA A 119 -5.91 -3.44 3.83
CA ALA A 119 -4.59 -2.99 4.29
C ALA A 119 -4.65 -2.22 5.62
N LEU A 120 -5.71 -1.43 5.84
CA LEU A 120 -5.96 -0.76 7.11
C LEU A 120 -6.19 -1.78 8.23
N ASP A 121 -7.03 -2.80 8.00
CA ASP A 121 -7.30 -3.85 8.99
C ASP A 121 -6.03 -4.61 9.39
N VAL A 122 -5.12 -4.86 8.44
CA VAL A 122 -3.81 -5.48 8.72
C VAL A 122 -2.96 -4.56 9.60
N ARG A 123 -2.86 -3.27 9.27
CA ARG A 123 -2.13 -2.28 10.08
C ARG A 123 -2.68 -2.20 11.50
N MET A 124 -4.01 -2.12 11.64
CA MET A 124 -4.70 -2.00 12.94
C MET A 124 -4.52 -3.23 13.83
N ARG A 125 -4.42 -4.44 13.25
CA ARG A 125 -4.10 -5.66 14.01
C ARG A 125 -2.69 -5.64 14.61
N SER A 126 -1.75 -4.94 13.99
CA SER A 126 -0.38 -4.80 14.48
C SER A 126 -0.19 -3.64 15.47
N ASP A 127 -1.21 -2.79 15.62
CA ASP A 127 -1.14 -1.58 16.43
C ASP A 127 -0.94 -1.89 17.93
N PRO A 128 -0.01 -1.21 18.63
CA PRO A 128 0.25 -1.41 20.05
C PRO A 128 -0.99 -1.26 20.95
N ILE A 129 -1.91 -0.35 20.60
CA ILE A 129 -3.16 -0.12 21.35
C ILE A 129 -4.07 -1.35 21.20
N THR A 130 -4.25 -1.84 19.97
CA THR A 130 -5.03 -3.05 19.71
C THR A 130 -4.42 -4.26 20.44
N ARG A 131 -3.09 -4.41 20.40
CA ARG A 131 -2.38 -5.48 21.12
C ARG A 131 -2.53 -5.39 22.64
N ALA A 132 -2.55 -4.18 23.20
CA ALA A 132 -2.70 -3.96 24.64
C ALA A 132 -4.11 -4.31 25.16
N ARG A 133 -5.15 -4.22 24.32
CA ARG A 133 -6.55 -4.51 24.70
C ARG A 133 -6.91 -5.99 24.63
N THR A 134 -6.13 -6.80 23.91
CA THR A 134 -6.37 -8.24 23.71
C THR A 134 -5.58 -9.11 24.72
N ARG A 135 -4.85 -8.49 25.65
CA ARG A 135 -4.22 -9.13 26.81
C ARG A 135 -5.11 -9.00 28.04
#